data_AF-A0A7S2HXK8-F1
#
_entry.id   AF-A0A7S2HXK8-F1
#
_cell.length_a   1.000
_cell.length_b   1.000
_cell.length_c   1.000
_cell.angle_alpha   90.00
_cell.angle_beta   90.00
_cell.angle_gamma   90.00
#
_symmetry.space_group_name_H-M   'P 1'
#
loop_
_entity.id
_entity.type
_entity.pdbx_description
1 polymer ?
#
loop_
_entity_poly.entity_id
_entity_poly.type
_entity_poly.pdbx_seq_one_letter_code
_entity_poly.pdbx_strand_id
1 'polypeptide(L)'
;RPLRRGSGEARRALGLPCSGSRLPHPHAAMRRSPCPGVTHQSGLSRVCNSILCAVCVAPVVLLLALYLLGWNERRAVCDVRAIDEGEKEVMPVGCGSSTAGDGGLVMFQCDLSKDGLQPLSPSGSAFASRLEFVGTGLETHIEMLQCVEKSSSRTTKDPIGGGTTTVTTYWYEVEWRDEPVDSFEFKRRMSDSFWDNCGVDNPPWSSAWPAKGAVYAPSVKAGAFTLPPLYVQRVPLDAQVTAGSMPPGWSKEGDYYKTQGGSANLAGIGQVRVMFKGTNWDNPRVTVLGKNTGGTLGRWTASDSWLCSGFTLRDLRMGSVSEADLFAALESEANSLTTVLRVAGFLLAWFAISRLFVPLEVAADCIPCVGPFLGNSIAAITCCVSCL
;
A
#
# COMPACT_ATOMS: atom_id res chain seq x y z
N ARG A 1 -35.63 -3.17 69.68
CA ARG A 1 -35.43 -3.49 68.24
C ARG A 1 -34.44 -2.47 67.67
N PRO A 2 -33.19 -2.87 67.36
CA PRO A 2 -32.17 -2.05 66.70
C PRO A 2 -32.38 -2.12 65.16
N LEU A 3 -31.84 -1.23 64.30
CA LEU A 3 -30.44 -1.17 63.88
C LEU A 3 -30.12 0.09 63.03
N ARG A 4 -28.91 0.61 63.24
CA ARG A 4 -28.12 1.52 62.38
C ARG A 4 -27.73 0.89 61.04
N ARG A 5 -27.50 1.72 60.02
CA ARG A 5 -26.35 1.72 59.04
C ARG A 5 -26.60 2.87 58.05
N GLY A 6 -25.69 3.78 57.70
CA GLY A 6 -24.24 3.70 57.69
C GLY A 6 -23.74 3.74 56.25
N SER A 7 -23.47 4.96 55.76
CA SER A 7 -22.53 5.37 54.69
C SER A 7 -22.14 4.38 53.59
N GLY A 8 -22.40 4.77 52.34
CA GLY A 8 -21.72 4.27 51.14
C GLY A 8 -21.44 5.42 50.18
N GLU A 9 -20.23 5.99 50.26
CA GLU A 9 -19.68 6.91 49.26
C GLU A 9 -19.52 6.19 47.92
N ALA A 10 -20.36 6.54 46.94
CA ALA A 10 -20.06 6.29 45.54
C ALA A 10 -19.29 7.49 44.99
N ARG A 11 -17.96 7.38 44.91
CA ARG A 11 -17.13 8.30 44.12
C ARG A 11 -17.51 8.16 42.64
N ARG A 12 -18.47 8.96 42.19
CA ARG A 12 -18.57 9.36 40.78
C ARG A 12 -17.30 10.14 40.46
N ALA A 13 -16.43 9.60 39.62
CA ALA A 13 -15.45 10.41 38.93
C ALA A 13 -16.23 11.44 38.11
N LEU A 14 -16.18 12.69 38.55
CA LEU A 14 -16.68 13.86 37.85
C LEU A 14 -15.94 13.94 36.51
N GLY A 15 -16.58 13.44 35.45
CA GLY A 15 -16.38 14.04 34.14
C GLY A 15 -16.76 15.51 34.28
N LEU A 16 -15.80 16.40 34.09
CA LEU A 16 -16.06 17.84 34.03
C LEU A 16 -17.21 18.07 33.03
N PRO A 17 -18.29 18.74 33.43
CA PRO A 17 -19.37 19.02 32.50
C PRO A 17 -18.87 20.09 31.52
N CYS A 18 -18.85 19.75 30.23
CA CYS A 18 -18.79 20.75 29.17
C CYS A 18 -20.11 21.54 29.18
N SER A 19 -20.25 22.47 30.12
CA SER A 19 -21.38 23.38 30.18
C SER A 19 -21.23 24.41 29.06
N GLY A 20 -22.05 24.28 28.02
CA GLY A 20 -22.30 25.36 27.08
C GLY A 20 -23.34 26.31 27.66
N SER A 21 -22.96 27.55 27.98
CA SER A 21 -23.89 28.69 27.96
C SER A 21 -23.20 30.07 27.88
N ARG A 22 -23.53 30.77 26.78
CA ARG A 22 -23.68 32.24 26.51
C ARG A 22 -22.57 33.27 26.84
N LEU A 23 -22.03 33.86 25.74
CA LEU A 23 -21.89 35.29 25.33
C LEU A 23 -21.23 36.35 26.27
N PRO A 24 -20.74 37.51 25.76
CA PRO A 24 -19.57 37.70 24.90
C PRO A 24 -18.60 38.77 25.48
N HIS A 25 -17.28 38.53 25.46
CA HIS A 25 -16.30 39.62 25.65
C HIS A 25 -15.17 39.51 24.61
N PRO A 26 -14.76 40.64 24.01
CA PRO A 26 -13.76 40.65 22.95
C PRO A 26 -12.35 40.64 23.53
N HIS A 27 -11.40 40.07 22.78
CA HIS A 27 -9.96 40.04 23.08
C HIS A 27 -9.48 39.04 24.15
N ALA A 28 -9.67 37.74 23.88
CA ALA A 28 -8.66 36.72 24.17
C ALA A 28 -8.96 35.49 23.32
N ALA A 29 -8.10 35.15 22.37
CA ALA A 29 -8.13 33.85 21.73
C ALA A 29 -7.67 32.80 22.75
N MET A 30 -8.60 32.35 23.62
CA MET A 30 -8.40 31.12 24.37
C MET A 30 -8.35 29.98 23.36
N ARG A 31 -7.14 29.52 23.03
CA ARG A 31 -6.93 28.22 22.37
C ARG A 31 -7.66 27.18 23.20
N ARG A 32 -8.74 26.63 22.66
CA ARG A 32 -9.49 25.56 23.32
C ARG A 32 -8.69 24.29 23.10
N SER A 33 -8.15 23.71 24.16
CA SER A 33 -7.48 22.42 24.09
C SER A 33 -8.39 21.42 23.36
N PRO A 34 -7.92 20.73 22.29
CA PRO A 34 -8.75 19.79 21.55
C PRO A 34 -9.29 18.74 22.51
N CYS A 35 -10.61 18.58 22.62
CA CYS A 35 -11.20 17.49 23.39
C CYS A 35 -10.85 16.16 22.71
N PRO A 36 -10.03 15.29 23.32
CA PRO A 36 -9.72 14.01 22.72
C PRO A 36 -10.98 13.14 22.62
N GLY A 37 -11.03 12.25 21.64
CA GLY A 37 -12.00 11.16 21.66
C GLY A 37 -11.65 10.21 22.81
N VAL A 38 -12.62 9.84 23.64
CA VAL A 38 -12.40 8.88 24.73
C VAL A 38 -13.29 7.67 24.50
N THR A 39 -12.68 6.49 24.44
CA THR A 39 -13.37 5.23 24.29
C THR A 39 -13.03 4.33 25.47
N HIS A 40 -14.04 3.80 26.15
CA HIS A 40 -13.86 2.87 27.26
C HIS A 40 -14.27 1.47 26.86
N GLN A 41 -13.45 0.48 27.24
CA GLN A 41 -13.79 -0.93 27.12
C GLN A 41 -13.69 -1.58 28.50
N SER A 42 -14.77 -2.26 28.93
CA SER A 42 -14.80 -2.94 30.23
C SER A 42 -13.95 -4.21 30.23
N GLY A 43 -13.40 -4.58 31.38
CA GLY A 43 -12.57 -5.80 31.53
C GLY A 43 -13.32 -7.08 31.11
N LEU A 44 -14.59 -7.22 31.47
CA LEU A 44 -15.41 -8.37 31.05
C LEU A 44 -15.55 -8.44 29.51
N SER A 45 -15.80 -7.29 28.86
CA SER A 45 -15.84 -7.23 27.39
C SER A 45 -14.49 -7.62 26.78
N ARG A 46 -13.38 -7.17 27.38
CA ARG A 46 -12.02 -7.56 26.95
C ARG A 46 -11.80 -9.07 27.09
N VAL A 47 -12.20 -9.68 28.21
CA VAL A 47 -12.09 -11.14 28.44
C VAL A 47 -12.93 -11.91 27.41
N CYS A 48 -14.21 -11.59 27.27
CA CYS A 48 -15.09 -12.27 26.32
C CYS A 48 -14.59 -12.16 24.87
N ASN A 49 -14.14 -10.97 24.45
CA ASN A 49 -13.57 -10.76 23.13
C ASN A 49 -12.26 -11.53 22.94
N SER A 50 -11.41 -11.61 23.97
CA SER A 50 -10.17 -12.38 23.93
C SER A 50 -10.42 -13.89 23.81
N ILE A 51 -11.42 -14.45 24.51
CA ILE A 51 -11.79 -15.87 24.42
C ILE A 51 -12.32 -16.21 23.03
N LEU A 52 -13.23 -15.38 22.50
CA LEU A 52 -13.74 -15.55 21.14
C LEU A 52 -12.61 -15.51 20.11
N CYS A 53 -11.68 -14.57 20.25
CA CYS A 53 -10.51 -14.47 19.37
C CYS A 53 -9.61 -15.71 19.49
N ALA A 54 -9.33 -16.18 20.70
CA ALA A 54 -8.48 -17.34 20.94
C ALA A 54 -9.10 -18.65 20.42
N VAL A 55 -10.42 -18.85 20.58
CA VAL A 55 -11.08 -20.10 20.20
C VAL A 55 -11.47 -20.13 18.72
N CYS A 56 -11.89 -19.01 18.16
CA CYS A 56 -12.44 -18.97 16.79
C CYS A 56 -11.44 -18.40 15.78
N VAL A 57 -10.77 -17.30 16.10
CA VAL A 57 -9.96 -16.56 15.12
C VAL A 57 -8.55 -17.13 15.03
N ALA A 58 -7.89 -17.36 16.16
CA ALA A 58 -6.50 -17.83 16.18
C ALA A 58 -6.30 -19.19 15.47
N PRO A 59 -7.14 -20.23 15.64
CA PRO A 59 -6.97 -21.49 14.91
C PRO A 59 -7.14 -21.33 13.41
N VAL A 60 -8.10 -20.50 12.97
CA VAL A 60 -8.31 -20.21 11.54
C VAL A 60 -7.09 -19.50 10.95
N VAL A 61 -6.59 -18.45 11.62
CA VAL A 61 -5.39 -17.74 11.18
C VAL A 61 -4.17 -18.68 11.15
N LEU A 62 -4.02 -19.58 12.13
CA LEU A 62 -2.94 -20.56 12.14
C LEU A 62 -3.02 -21.53 10.96
N LEU A 63 -4.20 -22.07 10.66
CA LEU A 63 -4.38 -22.95 9.50
C LEU A 63 -4.08 -22.23 8.18
N LEU A 64 -4.52 -20.97 8.05
CA LEU A 64 -4.21 -20.14 6.89
C LEU A 64 -2.71 -19.86 6.77
N ALA A 65 -2.02 -19.61 7.89
CA ALA A 65 -0.57 -19.40 7.90
C ALA A 65 0.20 -20.66 7.47
N LEU A 66 -0.19 -21.83 7.96
CA LEU A 66 0.40 -23.12 7.55
C LEU A 66 0.15 -23.42 6.07
N TYR A 67 -1.08 -23.17 5.58
CA TYR A 67 -1.41 -23.29 4.17
C TYR A 67 -0.56 -22.35 3.31
N LEU A 68 -0.44 -21.07 3.70
CA LEU A 68 0.37 -20.08 3.01
C LEU A 68 1.84 -20.48 2.95
N LEU A 69 2.41 -20.97 4.06
CA LEU A 69 3.78 -21.46 4.12
C LEU A 69 4.00 -22.66 3.20
N GLY A 70 3.10 -23.66 3.25
CA GLY A 70 3.19 -24.84 2.38
C GLY A 70 3.01 -24.50 0.90
N TRP A 71 2.07 -23.61 0.57
CA TRP A 71 1.88 -23.09 -0.79
C TRP A 71 3.13 -22.33 -1.28
N ASN A 72 3.72 -21.48 -0.43
CA ASN A 72 4.94 -20.76 -0.74
C ASN A 72 6.14 -21.70 -0.96
N GLU A 73 6.26 -22.78 -0.18
CA GLU A 73 7.32 -23.77 -0.35
C GLU A 73 7.20 -24.50 -1.69
N ARG A 74 5.97 -24.93 -2.04
CA ARG A 74 5.70 -25.49 -3.35
C ARG A 74 6.07 -24.52 -4.46
N ARG A 75 5.63 -23.25 -4.36
CA ARG A 75 5.97 -22.20 -5.32
C ARG A 75 7.49 -22.05 -5.46
N ALA A 76 8.22 -21.96 -4.34
CA ALA A 76 9.67 -21.78 -4.32
C ALA A 76 10.41 -22.92 -5.03
N VAL A 77 10.05 -24.18 -4.74
CA VAL A 77 10.64 -25.36 -5.40
C VAL A 77 10.37 -25.35 -6.90
N CYS A 78 9.15 -25.02 -7.29
CA CYS A 78 8.74 -25.02 -8.69
C CYS A 78 9.31 -23.84 -9.49
N ASP A 79 9.47 -22.67 -8.88
CA ASP A 79 10.13 -21.51 -9.48
C ASP A 79 11.61 -21.83 -9.74
N VAL A 80 12.35 -22.35 -8.74
CA VAL A 80 13.77 -22.71 -8.90
C VAL A 80 13.96 -23.77 -9.99
N ARG A 81 13.10 -24.80 -10.00
CA ARG A 81 13.14 -25.80 -11.07
C ARG A 81 12.89 -25.19 -12.45
N ALA A 82 11.87 -24.33 -12.58
CA ALA A 82 11.56 -23.71 -13.86
C ALA A 82 12.71 -22.84 -14.35
N ILE A 83 13.39 -22.12 -13.44
CA ILE A 83 14.56 -21.30 -13.73
C ILE A 83 15.75 -22.16 -14.19
N ASP A 84 16.09 -23.24 -13.46
CA ASP A 84 17.17 -24.18 -13.81
C ASP A 84 16.93 -24.90 -15.15
N GLU A 85 15.68 -25.26 -15.46
CA GLU A 85 15.32 -25.81 -16.77
C GLU A 85 15.44 -24.76 -17.87
N GLY A 86 14.94 -23.55 -17.60
CA GLY A 86 15.05 -22.43 -18.53
C GLY A 86 16.49 -22.06 -18.86
N GLU A 87 17.39 -22.09 -17.88
CA GLU A 87 18.81 -21.81 -18.09
C GLU A 87 19.47 -22.84 -19.02
N LYS A 88 19.00 -24.09 -18.98
CA LYS A 88 19.52 -25.17 -19.85
C LYS A 88 18.93 -25.13 -21.26
N GLU A 89 17.69 -24.65 -21.41
CA GLU A 89 16.97 -24.62 -22.69
C GLU A 89 17.05 -23.28 -23.42
N VAL A 90 17.48 -22.20 -22.76
CA VAL A 90 17.52 -20.87 -23.34
C VAL A 90 18.43 -20.84 -24.57
N MET A 91 17.91 -20.26 -25.65
CA MET A 91 18.65 -20.04 -26.87
C MET A 91 18.98 -18.55 -27.02
N PRO A 92 20.24 -18.13 -26.89
CA PRO A 92 20.62 -16.75 -27.18
C PRO A 92 20.49 -16.49 -28.68
N VAL A 93 19.72 -15.46 -29.05
CA VAL A 93 19.44 -15.08 -30.44
C VAL A 93 19.77 -13.61 -30.70
N GLY A 94 20.07 -13.28 -31.96
CA GLY A 94 20.28 -11.91 -32.40
C GLY A 94 18.98 -11.18 -32.76
N CYS A 95 19.06 -9.87 -32.98
CA CYS A 95 17.90 -9.01 -33.25
C CYS A 95 17.30 -9.12 -34.65
N GLY A 96 17.98 -9.81 -35.59
CA GLY A 96 17.69 -9.69 -37.03
C GLY A 96 16.66 -10.67 -37.59
N SER A 97 16.26 -11.71 -36.85
CA SER A 97 15.40 -12.77 -37.36
C SER A 97 14.28 -13.10 -36.37
N SER A 98 13.04 -12.88 -36.78
CA SER A 98 11.85 -13.19 -35.99
C SER A 98 11.63 -14.71 -35.81
N THR A 99 12.23 -15.54 -36.65
CA THR A 99 12.12 -17.01 -36.62
C THR A 99 13.25 -17.66 -35.82
N ALA A 100 14.22 -16.90 -35.31
CA ALA A 100 15.30 -17.44 -34.50
C ALA A 100 14.73 -18.04 -33.19
N GLY A 101 15.05 -19.32 -32.93
CA GLY A 101 14.55 -20.05 -31.75
C GLY A 101 13.02 -20.17 -31.69
N ASP A 102 12.33 -20.17 -32.84
CA ASP A 102 10.88 -20.30 -32.88
C ASP A 102 10.38 -21.56 -32.15
N GLY A 103 9.33 -21.40 -31.34
CA GLY A 103 8.79 -22.44 -30.46
C GLY A 103 9.57 -22.68 -29.16
N GLY A 104 10.81 -22.20 -29.06
CA GLY A 104 11.69 -22.36 -27.90
C GLY A 104 11.73 -21.14 -26.97
N LEU A 105 12.45 -21.30 -25.85
CA LEU A 105 12.83 -20.19 -24.97
C LEU A 105 13.99 -19.43 -25.59
N VAL A 106 13.80 -18.15 -25.89
CA VAL A 106 14.86 -17.31 -26.47
C VAL A 106 15.26 -16.20 -25.51
N MET A 107 16.53 -15.82 -25.60
CA MET A 107 17.07 -14.63 -24.96
C MET A 107 17.73 -13.73 -26.00
N PHE A 108 17.43 -12.44 -25.98
CA PHE A 108 18.07 -11.48 -26.89
C PHE A 108 18.24 -10.12 -26.24
N GLN A 109 19.15 -9.33 -26.81
CA GLN A 109 19.46 -7.98 -26.35
C GLN A 109 19.33 -7.00 -27.52
N CYS A 110 18.25 -6.22 -27.56
CA CYS A 110 17.92 -5.34 -28.68
C CYS A 110 17.40 -4.01 -28.19
N ASP A 111 17.49 -2.98 -29.04
CA ASP A 111 16.86 -1.70 -28.74
C ASP A 111 15.36 -1.77 -29.05
N LEU A 112 14.56 -1.20 -28.16
CA LEU A 112 13.15 -0.93 -28.43
C LEU A 112 13.05 0.05 -29.61
N SER A 113 12.09 -0.20 -30.50
CA SER A 113 11.80 0.69 -31.62
C SER A 113 10.52 1.48 -31.39
N LYS A 114 10.51 2.73 -31.86
CA LYS A 114 9.31 3.57 -31.96
C LYS A 114 8.39 3.14 -33.11
N ASP A 115 8.86 2.29 -34.02
CA ASP A 115 8.13 1.90 -35.22
C ASP A 115 6.81 1.19 -34.89
N GLY A 116 5.72 1.73 -35.43
CA GLY A 116 4.37 1.20 -35.24
C GLY A 116 3.69 1.60 -33.92
N LEU A 117 4.38 2.32 -33.04
CA LEU A 117 3.76 2.89 -31.84
C LEU A 117 2.82 4.05 -32.21
N GLN A 118 1.66 4.08 -31.57
CA GLN A 118 0.72 5.19 -31.67
C GLN A 118 1.00 6.22 -30.56
N PRO A 119 0.77 7.52 -30.80
CA PRO A 119 0.86 8.53 -29.75
C PRO A 119 -0.11 8.22 -28.60
N LEU A 120 0.41 8.29 -27.37
CA LEU A 120 -0.35 8.18 -26.13
C LEU A 120 -0.65 9.58 -25.60
N SER A 121 -1.86 9.77 -25.07
CA SER A 121 -2.27 11.01 -24.42
C SER A 121 -3.17 10.73 -23.21
N PRO A 122 -3.22 11.64 -22.22
CA PRO A 122 -4.14 11.54 -21.08
C PRO A 122 -5.56 11.91 -21.55
N SER A 123 -6.25 10.94 -22.16
CA SER A 123 -7.58 11.11 -22.76
C SER A 123 -8.62 11.60 -21.75
N GLY A 124 -9.62 12.34 -22.24
CA GLY A 124 -10.70 12.89 -21.41
C GLY A 124 -10.29 14.07 -20.51
N SER A 125 -9.06 14.59 -20.64
CA SER A 125 -8.54 15.68 -19.82
C SER A 125 -8.19 16.94 -20.62
N ALA A 126 -7.93 18.04 -19.91
CA ALA A 126 -7.41 19.28 -20.51
C ALA A 126 -6.07 19.11 -21.26
N PHE A 127 -5.35 18.01 -21.03
CA PHE A 127 -4.06 17.71 -21.66
C PHE A 127 -4.17 16.80 -22.89
N ALA A 128 -5.35 16.21 -23.17
CA ALA A 128 -5.52 15.19 -24.20
C ALA A 128 -5.05 15.60 -25.61
N SER A 129 -5.24 16.87 -26.00
CA SER A 129 -4.81 17.42 -27.30
C SER A 129 -3.53 18.25 -27.24
N ARG A 130 -2.88 18.29 -26.07
CA ARG A 130 -1.70 19.14 -25.81
C ARG A 130 -0.47 18.33 -25.45
N LEU A 131 -0.65 17.06 -25.10
CA LEU A 131 0.42 16.13 -24.77
C LEU A 131 0.20 14.86 -25.58
N GLU A 132 1.05 14.67 -26.57
CA GLU A 132 1.13 13.45 -27.37
C GLU A 132 2.54 12.88 -27.19
N PHE A 133 2.62 11.63 -26.73
CA PHE A 133 3.88 10.98 -26.42
C PHE A 133 3.98 9.61 -27.11
N VAL A 134 5.03 9.39 -27.89
CA VAL A 134 5.28 8.10 -28.54
C VAL A 134 6.19 7.27 -27.63
N GLY A 135 5.62 6.24 -27.00
CA GLY A 135 6.27 5.44 -25.97
C GLY A 135 5.61 4.08 -25.76
N THR A 136 6.27 3.21 -25.00
CA THR A 136 5.69 1.96 -24.49
C THR A 136 4.60 2.23 -23.46
N GLY A 137 4.68 3.34 -22.74
CA GLY A 137 3.63 3.79 -21.83
C GLY A 137 3.71 5.28 -21.48
N LEU A 138 2.62 5.79 -20.92
CA LEU A 138 2.46 7.13 -20.39
C LEU A 138 1.72 7.03 -19.05
N GLU A 139 2.40 7.39 -17.97
CA GLU A 139 1.88 7.42 -16.61
C GLU A 139 1.52 8.84 -16.19
N THR A 140 0.32 8.98 -15.62
CA THR A 140 -0.21 10.22 -15.08
C THR A 140 -0.20 10.15 -13.56
N HIS A 141 0.64 10.98 -12.96
CA HIS A 141 0.70 11.22 -11.52
C HIS A 141 -0.09 12.48 -11.21
N ILE A 142 -1.26 12.32 -10.60
CA ILE A 142 -2.13 13.44 -10.23
C ILE A 142 -2.37 13.44 -8.71
N GLU A 143 -2.24 14.62 -8.11
CA GLU A 143 -2.50 14.83 -6.70
C GLU A 143 -3.31 16.11 -6.51
N MET A 144 -4.15 16.11 -5.49
CA MET A 144 -4.87 17.28 -5.03
C MET A 144 -4.40 17.62 -3.63
N LEU A 145 -4.17 18.92 -3.39
CA LEU A 145 -3.88 19.44 -2.06
C LEU A 145 -5.17 19.41 -1.25
N GLN A 146 -5.20 18.59 -0.19
CA GLN A 146 -6.39 18.27 0.58
C GLN A 146 -6.09 18.40 2.07
N CYS A 147 -7.11 18.76 2.84
CA CYS A 147 -7.09 18.58 4.29
C CYS A 147 -7.13 17.09 4.63
N VAL A 148 -6.29 16.65 5.55
CA VAL A 148 -6.19 15.26 6.00
C VAL A 148 -6.31 15.21 7.52
N GLU A 149 -7.21 14.36 8.02
CA GLU A 149 -7.29 14.05 9.45
C GLU A 149 -6.13 13.13 9.85
N LYS A 150 -5.35 13.58 10.83
CA LYS A 150 -4.34 12.80 11.52
C LYS A 150 -4.85 12.44 12.91
N SER A 151 -4.42 11.29 13.41
CA SER A 151 -4.77 10.87 14.76
C SER A 151 -3.64 10.14 15.45
N SER A 152 -3.63 10.24 16.77
CA SER A 152 -2.75 9.49 17.66
C SER A 152 -3.56 9.00 18.83
N SER A 153 -3.46 7.70 19.12
CA SER A 153 -4.17 7.06 20.22
C SER A 153 -3.20 6.65 21.32
N ARG A 154 -3.63 6.84 22.56
CA ARG A 154 -2.96 6.32 23.74
C ARG A 154 -3.96 5.50 24.54
N THR A 155 -3.64 4.24 24.79
CA THR A 155 -4.46 3.34 25.60
C THR A 155 -3.80 3.10 26.95
N THR A 156 -4.55 3.24 28.03
CA THR A 156 -4.11 2.96 29.39
C THR A 156 -5.04 1.95 30.06
N LYS A 157 -4.47 0.99 30.82
CA LYS A 157 -5.26 0.06 31.64
C LYS A 157 -5.90 0.81 32.80
N ASP A 158 -7.17 0.51 33.08
CA ASP A 158 -7.89 1.14 34.19
C ASP A 158 -7.42 0.56 35.53
N PRO A 159 -7.28 1.37 36.61
CA PRO A 159 -6.75 0.90 37.89
C PRO A 159 -7.61 -0.16 38.58
N ILE A 160 -8.89 -0.26 38.23
CA ILE A 160 -9.87 -1.15 38.86
C ILE A 160 -10.71 -1.82 37.76
N GLY A 161 -10.87 -3.14 37.83
CA GLY A 161 -11.80 -3.89 36.99
C GLY A 161 -11.27 -4.26 35.59
N GLY A 162 -9.97 -4.11 35.33
CA GLY A 162 -9.31 -4.61 34.11
C GLY A 162 -9.78 -3.95 32.81
N GLY A 163 -10.45 -2.80 32.87
CA GLY A 163 -10.84 -2.02 31.68
C GLY A 163 -9.66 -1.35 30.99
N THR A 164 -9.91 -0.75 29.83
CA THR A 164 -8.95 0.15 29.17
C THR A 164 -9.63 1.41 28.70
N THR A 165 -8.95 2.53 28.90
CA THR A 165 -9.33 3.84 28.38
C THR A 165 -8.42 4.20 27.22
N THR A 166 -9.00 4.45 26.05
CA THR A 166 -8.27 4.94 24.86
C THR A 166 -8.59 6.41 24.65
N VAL A 167 -7.56 7.23 24.63
CA VAL A 167 -7.61 8.66 24.34
C VAL A 167 -7.05 8.88 22.95
N THR A 168 -7.88 9.34 22.01
CA THR A 168 -7.49 9.65 20.63
C THR A 168 -7.45 11.16 20.43
N THR A 169 -6.28 11.68 20.09
CA THR A 169 -6.08 13.07 19.71
C THR A 169 -6.14 13.18 18.19
N TYR A 170 -6.93 14.13 17.69
CA TYR A 170 -7.06 14.41 16.27
C TYR A 170 -6.46 15.77 15.95
N TRP A 171 -5.79 15.88 14.82
CA TRP A 171 -5.32 17.14 14.24
C TRP A 171 -5.42 17.09 12.72
N TYR A 172 -5.32 18.25 12.08
CA TYR A 172 -5.56 18.38 10.65
C TYR A 172 -4.38 19.05 9.98
N GLU A 173 -3.93 18.49 8.86
CA GLU A 173 -2.82 19.00 8.07
C GLU A 173 -3.21 19.04 6.60
N VAL A 174 -2.59 19.93 5.84
CA VAL A 174 -2.80 20.05 4.40
C VAL A 174 -1.73 19.25 3.69
N GLU A 175 -2.12 18.27 2.90
CA GLU A 175 -1.22 17.34 2.22
C GLU A 175 -1.63 17.11 0.77
N TRP A 176 -0.65 16.87 -0.09
CA TRP A 176 -0.91 16.35 -1.43
C TRP A 176 -1.35 14.90 -1.32
N ARG A 177 -2.52 14.59 -1.86
CA ARG A 177 -3.08 13.25 -1.86
C ARG A 177 -3.50 12.88 -3.29
N ASP A 178 -3.16 11.66 -3.66
CA ASP A 178 -3.44 11.04 -4.96
C ASP A 178 -4.80 10.33 -5.02
N GLU A 179 -5.57 10.42 -3.93
CA GLU A 179 -6.92 9.90 -3.79
C GLU A 179 -7.82 10.91 -3.05
N PRO A 180 -9.14 10.90 -3.30
CA PRO A 180 -10.07 11.79 -2.62
C PRO A 180 -10.14 11.50 -1.11
N VAL A 181 -10.07 12.54 -0.29
CA VAL A 181 -10.26 12.46 1.15
C VAL A 181 -11.60 13.09 1.52
N ASP A 182 -12.52 12.27 2.02
CA ASP A 182 -13.83 12.74 2.46
C ASP A 182 -13.73 13.50 3.80
N SER A 183 -13.79 14.83 3.74
CA SER A 183 -13.74 15.70 4.91
C SER A 183 -15.05 15.73 5.72
N PHE A 184 -16.14 15.13 5.22
CA PHE A 184 -17.40 15.02 5.98
C PHE A 184 -17.32 13.95 7.08
N GLU A 185 -16.44 12.96 6.93
CA GLU A 185 -16.22 11.89 7.92
C GLU A 185 -15.28 12.26 9.08
N PHE A 186 -14.71 13.48 9.04
CA PHE A 186 -13.76 13.99 10.04
C PHE A 186 -14.40 14.08 11.44
N LYS A 187 -13.74 13.47 12.42
CA LYS A 187 -14.25 13.32 13.79
C LYS A 187 -14.28 14.62 14.58
N ARG A 188 -13.36 15.54 14.30
CA ARG A 188 -13.16 16.82 15.01
C ARG A 188 -13.09 18.02 14.05
N ARG A 189 -13.94 18.03 13.03
CA ARG A 189 -14.05 19.08 11.99
C ARG A 189 -14.27 20.51 12.51
N MET A 190 -14.75 20.70 13.74
CA MET A 190 -14.92 22.05 14.34
C MET A 190 -13.79 22.44 15.32
N SER A 191 -12.68 21.70 15.32
CA SER A 191 -11.55 22.00 16.20
C SER A 191 -10.75 23.22 15.73
N ASP A 192 -10.05 23.88 16.66
CA ASP A 192 -9.11 24.96 16.35
C ASP A 192 -8.09 24.49 15.28
N SER A 193 -7.57 23.27 15.37
CA SER A 193 -6.65 22.70 14.37
C SER A 193 -7.27 22.61 12.97
N PHE A 194 -8.56 22.26 12.84
CA PHE A 194 -9.22 22.25 11.53
C PHE A 194 -9.31 23.66 10.96
N TRP A 195 -9.73 24.64 11.76
CA TRP A 195 -9.89 26.03 11.30
C TRP A 195 -8.56 26.72 11.02
N ASP A 196 -7.54 26.48 11.84
CA ASP A 196 -6.21 27.06 11.70
C ASP A 196 -5.47 26.52 10.46
N ASN A 197 -5.65 25.24 10.13
CA ASN A 197 -4.89 24.60 9.04
C ASN A 197 -5.68 24.45 7.73
N CYS A 198 -6.98 24.14 7.80
CA CYS A 198 -7.78 23.82 6.62
C CYS A 198 -8.90 24.85 6.38
N GLY A 199 -9.77 25.04 7.37
CA GLY A 199 -10.88 25.99 7.36
C GLY A 199 -11.98 25.75 6.33
N VAL A 200 -11.84 24.77 5.45
CA VAL A 200 -12.80 24.42 4.39
C VAL A 200 -12.83 22.91 4.16
N ASP A 201 -13.89 22.44 3.51
CA ASP A 201 -13.99 21.06 3.05
C ASP A 201 -13.13 20.79 1.82
N ASN A 202 -12.73 19.53 1.66
CA ASN A 202 -12.08 19.08 0.45
C ASN A 202 -13.09 19.12 -0.71
N PRO A 203 -12.75 19.75 -1.85
CA PRO A 203 -13.62 19.74 -3.01
C PRO A 203 -13.70 18.33 -3.62
N PRO A 204 -14.76 18.05 -4.39
CA PRO A 204 -14.87 16.78 -5.10
C PRO A 204 -13.78 16.63 -6.15
N TRP A 205 -13.37 15.39 -6.41
CA TRP A 205 -12.45 15.08 -7.49
C TRP A 205 -13.12 15.27 -8.85
N SER A 206 -12.66 16.23 -9.64
CA SER A 206 -13.30 16.53 -10.93
C SER A 206 -13.01 15.46 -11.98
N SER A 207 -14.03 15.05 -12.72
CA SER A 207 -13.88 14.20 -13.90
C SER A 207 -13.18 14.89 -15.08
N ALA A 208 -13.02 16.22 -15.02
CA ALA A 208 -12.27 16.98 -16.04
C ALA A 208 -10.76 16.89 -15.84
N TRP A 209 -10.30 16.39 -14.69
CA TRP A 209 -8.87 16.21 -14.43
C TRP A 209 -8.36 14.91 -15.07
N PRO A 210 -7.06 14.85 -15.43
CA PRO A 210 -6.45 13.62 -15.90
C PRO A 210 -6.68 12.44 -14.94
N ALA A 211 -7.04 11.28 -15.49
CA ALA A 211 -7.16 10.05 -14.70
C ALA A 211 -5.77 9.60 -14.21
N LYS A 212 -5.69 9.20 -12.93
CA LYS A 212 -4.49 8.58 -12.35
C LYS A 212 -4.23 7.23 -13.02
N GLY A 213 -2.96 6.94 -13.29
CA GLY A 213 -2.52 5.63 -13.76
C GLY A 213 -1.74 5.69 -15.07
N ALA A 214 -1.41 4.51 -15.59
CA ALA A 214 -0.60 4.34 -16.80
C ALA A 214 -1.42 3.79 -17.96
N VAL A 215 -1.24 4.40 -19.13
CA VAL A 215 -1.73 3.88 -20.42
C VAL A 215 -0.53 3.29 -21.14
N TYR A 216 -0.68 2.08 -21.68
CA TYR A 216 0.41 1.37 -22.36
C TYR A 216 0.07 1.14 -23.83
N ALA A 217 1.11 1.06 -24.66
CA ALA A 217 0.99 0.59 -26.03
C ALA A 217 0.58 -0.91 -26.04
N PRO A 218 -0.20 -1.36 -27.04
CA PRO A 218 -0.61 -2.77 -27.14
C PRO A 218 0.57 -3.70 -27.41
N SER A 219 1.62 -3.21 -28.08
CA SER A 219 2.87 -3.93 -28.29
C SER A 219 3.98 -2.96 -28.65
N VAL A 220 5.23 -3.40 -28.53
CA VAL A 220 6.42 -2.67 -29.01
C VAL A 220 7.36 -3.63 -29.71
N LYS A 221 8.15 -3.14 -30.67
CA LYS A 221 9.18 -3.95 -31.35
C LYS A 221 10.52 -3.85 -30.63
N ALA A 222 11.25 -4.95 -30.60
CA ALA A 222 12.65 -5.01 -30.20
C ALA A 222 13.41 -5.84 -31.25
N GLY A 223 14.14 -5.15 -32.14
CA GLY A 223 14.63 -5.79 -33.37
C GLY A 223 13.49 -6.36 -34.23
N ALA A 224 13.63 -7.61 -34.68
CA ALA A 224 12.64 -8.34 -35.46
C ALA A 224 11.48 -8.90 -34.61
N PHE A 225 11.54 -8.78 -33.27
CA PHE A 225 10.57 -9.36 -32.36
C PHE A 225 9.49 -8.37 -31.94
N THR A 226 8.30 -8.89 -31.66
CA THR A 226 7.15 -8.14 -31.11
C THR A 226 6.93 -8.52 -29.66
N LEU A 227 6.93 -7.51 -28.79
CA LEU A 227 6.71 -7.62 -27.36
C LEU A 227 5.25 -7.26 -27.02
N PRO A 228 4.41 -8.21 -26.58
CA PRO A 228 3.02 -7.95 -26.19
C PRO A 228 2.90 -7.23 -24.83
N PRO A 229 1.67 -6.88 -24.37
CA PRO A 229 1.46 -6.00 -23.21
C PRO A 229 2.18 -6.44 -21.92
N LEU A 230 2.29 -7.75 -21.71
CA LEU A 230 2.98 -8.34 -20.56
C LEU A 230 4.46 -7.92 -20.45
N TYR A 231 5.13 -7.64 -21.56
CA TYR A 231 6.50 -7.11 -21.61
C TYR A 231 6.51 -5.58 -21.57
N VAL A 232 5.61 -4.95 -22.34
CA VAL A 232 5.46 -3.48 -22.40
C VAL A 232 5.31 -2.88 -21.01
N GLN A 233 4.50 -3.51 -20.15
CA GLN A 233 4.25 -3.06 -18.77
C GLN A 233 5.45 -3.21 -17.83
N ARG A 234 6.51 -3.93 -18.23
CA ARG A 234 7.77 -4.02 -17.47
C ARG A 234 8.78 -2.95 -17.86
N VAL A 235 8.55 -2.22 -18.94
CA VAL A 235 9.42 -1.10 -19.33
C VAL A 235 9.14 0.07 -18.37
N PRO A 236 10.16 0.60 -17.67
CA PRO A 236 9.96 1.70 -16.72
C PRO A 236 9.49 2.98 -17.41
N LEU A 237 8.64 3.72 -16.70
CA LEU A 237 8.12 5.03 -17.12
C LEU A 237 8.74 6.12 -16.23
N ASP A 238 10.01 6.43 -16.47
CA ASP A 238 10.84 7.30 -15.65
C ASP A 238 11.20 8.62 -16.33
N ALA A 239 11.05 8.74 -17.66
CA ALA A 239 11.32 9.97 -18.38
C ALA A 239 10.15 10.95 -18.25
N GLN A 240 10.44 12.20 -17.89
CA GLN A 240 9.43 13.24 -17.80
C GLN A 240 8.86 13.59 -19.19
N VAL A 241 7.55 13.67 -19.30
CA VAL A 241 6.85 14.07 -20.53
C VAL A 241 6.27 15.46 -20.35
N THR A 242 6.63 16.36 -21.25
CA THR A 242 6.17 17.76 -21.25
C THR A 242 5.09 17.95 -22.31
N ALA A 243 3.95 18.52 -21.92
CA ALA A 243 2.91 18.99 -22.84
C ALA A 243 3.44 20.09 -23.77
N GLY A 244 3.10 20.03 -25.05
CA GLY A 244 3.50 21.01 -26.06
C GLY A 244 2.84 22.38 -25.91
N SER A 245 1.69 22.46 -25.22
CA SER A 245 1.08 23.74 -24.81
C SER A 245 0.38 23.63 -23.46
N MET A 246 0.26 24.77 -22.77
CA MET A 246 -0.39 24.85 -21.46
C MET A 246 -1.92 24.96 -21.62
N PRO A 247 -2.73 24.12 -20.95
CA PRO A 247 -4.18 24.32 -20.90
C PRO A 247 -4.57 25.58 -20.09
N PRO A 248 -5.69 26.24 -20.41
CA PRO A 248 -6.19 27.38 -19.62
C PRO A 248 -6.39 27.00 -18.14
N GLY A 249 -6.01 27.90 -17.23
CA GLY A 249 -6.11 27.66 -15.77
C GLY A 249 -5.00 26.80 -15.16
N TRP A 250 -4.05 26.35 -15.98
CA TRP A 250 -2.86 25.62 -15.54
C TRP A 250 -1.60 26.47 -15.68
N SER A 251 -0.59 26.15 -14.89
CA SER A 251 0.76 26.72 -14.93
C SER A 251 1.79 25.62 -14.71
N LYS A 252 3.02 25.78 -15.21
CA LYS A 252 4.12 24.83 -14.97
C LYS A 252 4.97 25.34 -13.82
N GLU A 253 5.25 24.50 -12.84
CA GLU A 253 6.15 24.78 -11.73
C GLU A 253 7.03 23.56 -11.49
N GLY A 254 8.31 23.69 -11.83
CA GLY A 254 9.23 22.55 -11.88
C GLY A 254 8.70 21.46 -12.80
N ASP A 255 8.52 20.26 -12.24
CA ASP A 255 8.07 19.09 -12.98
C ASP A 255 6.55 18.91 -13.07
N TYR A 256 5.81 19.75 -12.36
CA TYR A 256 4.37 19.64 -12.23
C TYR A 256 3.65 20.73 -13.03
N TYR A 257 2.52 20.35 -13.61
CA TYR A 257 1.49 21.28 -14.04
C TYR A 257 0.52 21.48 -12.88
N LYS A 258 0.32 22.71 -12.44
CA LYS A 258 -0.57 23.03 -11.32
C LYS A 258 -1.75 23.87 -11.79
N THR A 259 -2.93 23.63 -11.23
CA THR A 259 -4.04 24.57 -11.37
C THR A 259 -3.70 25.87 -10.62
N GLN A 260 -4.11 27.00 -11.18
CA GLN A 260 -4.15 28.25 -10.44
C GLN A 260 -5.21 28.06 -9.33
N GLY A 261 -4.80 28.13 -8.06
CA GLY A 261 -5.45 27.45 -6.93
C GLY A 261 -6.97 27.68 -6.76
N GLY A 262 -7.62 26.63 -6.23
CA GLY A 262 -9.04 26.55 -5.92
C GLY A 262 -9.42 27.24 -4.61
N SER A 263 -10.53 27.98 -4.66
CA SER A 263 -11.22 28.69 -3.57
C SER A 263 -10.38 29.71 -2.76
N ALA A 264 -11.02 30.82 -2.38
CA ALA A 264 -10.39 31.98 -1.75
C ALA A 264 -9.93 31.77 -0.29
N ASN A 265 -9.48 30.58 0.12
CA ASN A 265 -8.95 30.32 1.46
C ASN A 265 -7.42 30.32 1.49
N LEU A 266 -6.86 30.62 2.66
CA LEU A 266 -5.41 30.82 2.91
C LEU A 266 -4.54 29.56 2.67
N ALA A 267 -5.15 28.37 2.50
CA ALA A 267 -4.45 27.08 2.50
C ALA A 267 -4.32 26.40 1.12
N GLY A 268 -4.93 26.95 0.05
CA GLY A 268 -4.82 26.40 -1.31
C GLY A 268 -5.48 25.03 -1.52
N ILE A 269 -6.38 24.62 -0.62
CA ILE A 269 -7.09 23.34 -0.69
C ILE A 269 -7.88 23.26 -2.00
N GLY A 270 -7.77 22.12 -2.70
CA GLY A 270 -8.34 21.92 -4.03
C GLY A 270 -7.43 22.29 -5.19
N GLN A 271 -6.24 22.82 -4.93
CA GLN A 271 -5.21 22.91 -5.97
C GLN A 271 -4.84 21.49 -6.43
N VAL A 272 -4.72 21.32 -7.73
CA VAL A 272 -4.34 20.06 -8.36
C VAL A 272 -2.99 20.23 -9.02
N ARG A 273 -2.13 19.21 -8.87
CA ARG A 273 -0.88 19.11 -9.61
C ARG A 273 -0.84 17.79 -10.36
N VAL A 274 -0.31 17.83 -11.59
CA VAL A 274 -0.13 16.65 -12.43
C VAL A 274 1.28 16.61 -13.01
N MET A 275 1.87 15.43 -13.04
CA MET A 275 3.14 15.13 -13.68
C MET A 275 2.95 13.93 -14.61
N PHE A 276 3.53 13.99 -15.80
CA PHE A 276 3.47 12.91 -16.76
C PHE A 276 4.85 12.27 -16.89
N LYS A 277 4.90 10.94 -16.84
CA LYS A 277 6.12 10.17 -17.08
C LYS A 277 5.89 9.16 -18.19
N GLY A 278 6.90 8.86 -18.97
CA GLY A 278 6.83 7.95 -20.09
C GLY A 278 8.12 7.17 -20.24
N THR A 279 8.17 6.33 -21.27
CA THR A 279 9.34 5.53 -21.62
C THR A 279 10.57 6.38 -21.84
N ASN A 280 11.68 6.03 -21.20
CA ASN A 280 12.96 6.67 -21.47
C ASN A 280 13.61 6.12 -22.75
N TRP A 281 13.74 6.98 -23.76
CA TRP A 281 14.34 6.64 -25.04
C TRP A 281 15.84 6.89 -25.13
N ASP A 282 16.48 7.46 -24.09
CA ASP A 282 17.93 7.63 -24.04
C ASP A 282 18.66 6.30 -23.83
N ASN A 283 17.98 5.32 -23.21
CA ASN A 283 18.48 3.97 -22.99
C ASN A 283 17.45 2.92 -23.47
N PRO A 284 17.23 2.78 -24.79
CA PRO A 284 16.18 1.91 -25.34
C PRO A 284 16.57 0.43 -25.33
N ARG A 285 17.81 0.10 -24.97
CA ARG A 285 18.34 -1.27 -24.93
C ARG A 285 17.57 -2.10 -23.91
N VAL A 286 17.11 -3.27 -24.31
CA VAL A 286 16.47 -4.26 -23.43
C VAL A 286 17.06 -5.64 -23.61
N THR A 287 17.08 -6.41 -22.53
CA THR A 287 17.33 -7.84 -22.51
C THR A 287 16.00 -8.54 -22.27
N VAL A 288 15.59 -9.41 -23.18
CA VAL A 288 14.28 -10.07 -23.16
C VAL A 288 14.48 -11.57 -23.09
N LEU A 289 13.68 -12.23 -22.24
CA LEU A 289 13.59 -13.67 -22.10
C LEU A 289 12.13 -14.11 -22.29
N GLY A 290 11.90 -15.10 -23.14
CA GLY A 290 10.59 -15.74 -23.24
C GLY A 290 10.45 -16.64 -24.45
N LYS A 291 9.27 -17.24 -24.59
CA LYS A 291 8.99 -18.15 -25.70
C LYS A 291 8.82 -17.36 -27.00
N ASN A 292 9.57 -17.68 -28.05
CA ASN A 292 9.29 -17.14 -29.38
C ASN A 292 8.16 -17.95 -30.05
N THR A 293 7.19 -17.27 -30.65
CA THR A 293 6.16 -17.89 -31.48
C THR A 293 5.94 -17.02 -32.71
N GLY A 294 6.61 -17.35 -33.80
CA GLY A 294 6.56 -16.63 -35.07
C GLY A 294 6.98 -15.16 -34.97
N GLY A 295 7.90 -14.82 -34.06
CA GLY A 295 8.36 -13.45 -33.81
C GLY A 295 7.62 -12.71 -32.70
N THR A 296 6.57 -13.30 -32.12
CA THR A 296 5.87 -12.73 -30.96
C THR A 296 6.31 -13.42 -29.69
N LEU A 297 6.73 -12.63 -28.70
CA LEU A 297 7.24 -13.17 -27.44
C LEU A 297 6.10 -13.52 -26.48
N GLY A 298 6.17 -14.70 -25.89
CA GLY A 298 5.19 -15.23 -24.95
C GLY A 298 5.84 -15.72 -23.66
N ARG A 299 5.03 -16.33 -22.81
CA ARG A 299 5.52 -17.08 -21.64
C ARG A 299 6.03 -18.44 -22.12
N TRP A 300 7.23 -18.82 -21.69
CA TRP A 300 7.69 -20.20 -21.83
C TRP A 300 7.25 -20.99 -20.61
N THR A 301 6.84 -22.25 -20.78
CA THR A 301 6.34 -23.10 -19.69
C THR A 301 7.34 -24.22 -19.46
N ALA A 302 7.80 -24.37 -18.21
CA ALA A 302 8.68 -25.44 -17.82
C ALA A 302 7.96 -26.80 -17.84
N SER A 303 8.74 -27.87 -17.95
CA SER A 303 8.25 -29.23 -17.94
C SER A 303 7.43 -29.54 -16.68
N ASP A 304 6.30 -30.22 -16.89
CA ASP A 304 5.47 -30.66 -15.78
C ASP A 304 6.17 -31.76 -14.97
N SER A 305 5.76 -31.85 -13.70
CA SER A 305 6.14 -32.90 -12.77
C SER A 305 5.03 -33.15 -11.77
N TRP A 306 5.21 -34.19 -10.96
CA TRP A 306 4.23 -34.55 -9.94
C TRP A 306 3.91 -33.40 -8.97
N LEU A 307 4.86 -32.49 -8.72
CA LEU A 307 4.70 -31.36 -7.80
C LEU A 307 4.45 -30.02 -8.51
N CYS A 308 5.07 -29.83 -9.67
CA CYS A 308 5.13 -28.55 -10.39
C CYS A 308 4.49 -28.68 -11.76
N SER A 309 3.49 -27.85 -12.05
CA SER A 309 2.86 -27.77 -13.36
C SER A 309 2.42 -26.35 -13.66
N GLY A 310 2.57 -25.91 -14.91
CA GLY A 310 2.16 -24.58 -15.36
C GLY A 310 3.05 -23.43 -14.88
N PHE A 311 4.28 -23.71 -14.44
CA PHE A 311 5.27 -22.69 -14.09
C PHE A 311 5.89 -22.11 -15.35
N THR A 312 5.94 -20.78 -15.43
CA THR A 312 6.34 -20.10 -16.67
C THR A 312 7.48 -19.13 -16.45
N LEU A 313 8.43 -19.10 -17.37
CA LEU A 313 9.46 -18.08 -17.44
C LEU A 313 9.14 -17.01 -18.47
N ARG A 314 9.51 -15.80 -18.08
CA ARG A 314 9.51 -14.61 -18.91
C ARG A 314 10.21 -13.49 -18.18
N ASP A 315 11.07 -12.76 -18.88
CA ASP A 315 11.60 -11.53 -18.35
C ASP A 315 11.89 -10.41 -19.35
N LEU A 316 11.96 -9.19 -18.83
CA LEU A 316 12.47 -8.02 -19.53
C LEU A 316 13.27 -7.17 -18.55
N ARG A 317 14.52 -6.90 -18.88
CA ARG A 317 15.42 -6.00 -18.17
C ARG A 317 15.85 -4.87 -19.09
N MET A 318 16.02 -3.67 -18.53
CA MET A 318 16.67 -2.58 -19.26
C MET A 318 18.18 -2.83 -19.34
N GLY A 319 18.80 -2.40 -20.44
CA GLY A 319 20.22 -2.60 -20.71
C GLY A 319 20.55 -3.99 -21.25
N SER A 320 21.86 -4.25 -21.38
CA SER A 320 22.40 -5.56 -21.80
C SER A 320 22.82 -6.35 -20.56
N VAL A 321 22.07 -7.38 -20.22
CA VAL A 321 22.32 -8.27 -19.08
C VAL A 321 22.80 -9.62 -19.63
N SER A 322 23.87 -10.17 -19.07
CA SER A 322 24.37 -11.49 -19.49
C SER A 322 23.36 -12.59 -19.12
N GLU A 323 23.46 -13.75 -19.77
CA GLU A 323 22.59 -14.89 -19.48
C GLU A 323 22.73 -15.31 -18.00
N ALA A 324 23.97 -15.50 -17.53
CA ALA A 324 24.25 -15.85 -16.15
C ALA A 324 23.69 -14.83 -15.15
N ASP A 325 23.88 -13.53 -15.41
CA ASP A 325 23.35 -12.47 -14.53
C ASP A 325 21.83 -12.42 -14.54
N LEU A 326 21.19 -12.70 -15.69
CA LEU A 326 19.73 -12.72 -15.81
C LEU A 326 19.13 -13.87 -14.99
N PHE A 327 19.65 -15.08 -15.15
CA PHE A 327 19.18 -16.25 -14.40
C PHE A 327 19.49 -16.12 -12.91
N ALA A 328 20.67 -15.62 -12.53
CA ALA A 328 20.99 -15.32 -11.14
C ALA A 328 20.04 -14.27 -10.52
N ALA A 329 19.63 -13.26 -11.30
CA ALA A 329 18.64 -12.29 -10.86
C ALA A 329 17.26 -12.92 -10.65
N LEU A 330 16.82 -13.81 -11.55
CA LEU A 330 15.55 -14.54 -11.42
C LEU A 330 15.55 -15.44 -10.17
N GLU A 331 16.64 -16.17 -9.91
CA GLU A 331 16.79 -16.99 -8.71
C GLU A 331 16.77 -16.14 -7.43
N SER A 332 17.50 -15.03 -7.44
CA SER A 332 17.57 -14.11 -6.30
C SER A 332 16.21 -13.49 -5.97
N GLU A 333 15.43 -13.09 -6.98
CA GLU A 333 14.07 -12.57 -6.81
C GLU A 333 13.11 -13.64 -6.28
N ALA A 334 13.17 -14.85 -6.83
CA ALA A 334 12.38 -15.97 -6.35
C ALA A 334 12.71 -16.33 -4.89
N ASN A 335 14.00 -16.35 -4.52
CA ASN A 335 14.45 -16.61 -3.16
C ASN A 335 14.09 -15.47 -2.20
N SER A 336 14.19 -14.22 -2.64
CA SER A 336 13.81 -13.04 -1.85
C SER A 336 12.32 -13.06 -1.52
N LEU A 337 11.46 -13.30 -2.51
CA LEU A 337 10.02 -13.44 -2.29
C LEU A 337 9.70 -14.61 -1.35
N THR A 338 10.40 -15.74 -1.53
CA THR A 338 10.24 -16.92 -0.66
C THR A 338 10.59 -16.59 0.78
N THR A 339 11.70 -15.89 1.01
CA THR A 339 12.16 -15.49 2.34
C THR A 339 11.19 -14.52 3.00
N VAL A 340 10.72 -13.50 2.27
CA VAL A 340 9.72 -12.55 2.77
C VAL A 340 8.42 -13.27 3.14
N LEU A 341 7.93 -14.17 2.30
CA LEU A 341 6.71 -14.94 2.57
C LEU A 341 6.89 -15.95 3.72
N ARG A 342 8.09 -16.52 3.89
CA ARG A 342 8.42 -17.36 5.05
C ARG A 342 8.39 -16.55 6.34
N VAL A 343 9.03 -15.38 6.38
CA VAL A 343 9.01 -14.49 7.55
C VAL A 343 7.59 -14.03 7.85
N ALA A 344 6.85 -13.57 6.83
CA ALA A 344 5.46 -13.15 7.01
C ALA A 344 4.56 -14.30 7.50
N GLY A 345 4.67 -15.49 6.88
CA GLY A 345 3.92 -16.67 7.31
C GLY A 345 4.28 -17.14 8.71
N PHE A 346 5.57 -17.11 9.08
CA PHE A 346 6.03 -17.38 10.45
C PHE A 346 5.43 -16.37 11.41
N LEU A 347 5.50 -15.06 11.13
CA LEU A 347 4.92 -14.02 11.97
C LEU A 347 3.39 -14.16 12.10
N LEU A 348 2.69 -14.59 11.05
CA LEU A 348 1.25 -14.87 11.13
C LEU A 348 0.96 -16.07 12.04
N ALA A 349 1.67 -17.18 11.88
CA ALA A 349 1.53 -18.36 12.73
C ALA A 349 1.88 -18.05 14.20
N TRP A 350 2.98 -17.32 14.38
CA TRP A 350 3.45 -16.76 15.63
C TRP A 350 2.36 -15.96 16.37
N PHE A 351 1.79 -14.97 15.68
CA PHE A 351 0.75 -14.13 16.25
C PHE A 351 -0.47 -14.95 16.58
N ALA A 352 -0.87 -15.89 15.72
CA ALA A 352 -1.99 -16.78 15.98
C ALA A 352 -1.80 -17.58 17.27
N ILE A 353 -0.64 -18.22 17.46
CA ILE A 353 -0.30 -18.98 18.68
C ILE A 353 -0.29 -18.05 19.91
N SER A 354 0.33 -16.88 19.80
CA SER A 354 0.36 -15.89 20.88
C SER A 354 -1.06 -15.48 21.31
N ARG A 355 -2.00 -15.34 20.37
CA ARG A 355 -3.41 -15.00 20.66
C ARG A 355 -4.17 -16.09 21.41
N LEU A 356 -3.71 -17.35 21.41
CA LEU A 356 -4.33 -18.41 22.22
C LEU A 356 -4.20 -18.16 23.72
N PHE A 357 -3.15 -17.46 24.15
CA PHE A 357 -2.85 -17.21 25.57
C PHE A 357 -3.35 -15.87 26.10
N VAL A 358 -3.83 -14.96 25.23
CA VAL A 358 -4.38 -13.65 25.61
C VAL A 358 -5.52 -13.74 26.63
N PRO A 359 -6.45 -14.72 26.58
CA PRO A 359 -7.47 -14.86 27.63
C PRO A 359 -6.89 -15.00 29.05
N LEU A 360 -5.74 -15.67 29.20
CA LEU A 360 -5.07 -15.83 30.49
C LEU A 360 -4.51 -14.49 31.00
N GLU A 361 -3.92 -13.70 30.10
CA GLU A 361 -3.44 -12.34 30.42
C GLU A 361 -4.60 -11.43 30.87
N VAL A 362 -5.68 -11.37 30.08
CA VAL A 362 -6.80 -10.46 30.39
C VAL A 362 -7.56 -10.92 31.63
N ALA A 363 -7.64 -12.23 31.88
CA ALA A 363 -8.20 -12.76 33.13
C ALA A 363 -7.35 -12.36 34.35
N ALA A 364 -6.01 -12.42 34.24
CA ALA A 364 -5.11 -11.97 35.30
C ALA A 364 -5.26 -10.46 35.57
N ASP A 365 -5.37 -9.63 34.52
CA ASP A 365 -5.60 -8.18 34.62
C ASP A 365 -6.88 -7.81 35.42
N CYS A 366 -7.85 -8.72 35.53
CA CYS A 366 -9.09 -8.49 36.28
C CYS A 366 -8.95 -8.66 37.81
N ILE A 367 -7.82 -9.19 38.31
CA ILE A 367 -7.58 -9.41 39.74
C ILE A 367 -7.21 -8.09 40.44
N PRO A 368 -7.91 -7.64 41.50
CA PRO A 368 -7.59 -6.41 42.21
C PRO A 368 -6.15 -6.39 42.75
N CYS A 369 -5.49 -5.23 42.68
CA CYS A 369 -4.14 -4.92 43.19
C CYS A 369 -2.96 -5.63 42.51
N VAL A 370 -3.07 -6.91 42.13
CA VAL A 370 -1.94 -7.72 41.60
C VAL A 370 -2.08 -7.99 40.09
N GLY A 371 -3.28 -7.80 39.54
CA GLY A 371 -3.63 -8.19 38.18
C GLY A 371 -2.74 -7.61 37.07
N PRO A 372 -2.51 -6.29 37.01
CA PRO A 372 -1.68 -5.69 35.96
C PRO A 372 -0.23 -6.22 35.91
N PHE A 373 0.35 -6.58 37.07
CA PHE A 373 1.70 -7.14 37.13
C PHE A 373 1.73 -8.59 36.63
N LEU A 374 0.73 -9.40 37.02
CA LEU A 374 0.59 -10.78 36.56
C LEU A 374 0.31 -10.85 35.06
N GLY A 375 -0.60 -10.00 34.55
CA GLY A 375 -0.89 -9.92 33.12
C GLY A 375 0.36 -9.60 32.30
N ASN A 376 1.11 -8.57 32.67
CA ASN A 376 2.35 -8.22 31.96
C ASN A 376 3.41 -9.34 32.02
N SER A 377 3.48 -10.09 33.13
CA SER A 377 4.40 -11.22 33.27
C SER A 377 4.00 -12.40 32.37
N ILE A 378 2.71 -12.73 32.32
CA ILE A 378 2.17 -13.76 31.44
C ILE A 378 2.40 -13.38 29.97
N ALA A 379 2.15 -12.13 29.60
CA ALA A 379 2.40 -11.64 28.23
C ALA A 379 3.88 -11.79 27.82
N ALA A 380 4.81 -11.43 28.72
CA ALA A 380 6.23 -11.58 28.47
C ALA A 380 6.65 -13.05 28.31
N ILE A 381 6.15 -13.94 29.19
CA ILE A 381 6.43 -15.38 29.11
C ILE A 381 5.84 -15.96 27.83
N THR A 382 4.59 -15.65 27.49
CA THR A 382 3.97 -16.10 26.24
C THR A 382 4.80 -15.67 25.05
N CYS A 383 5.22 -14.41 24.98
CA CYS A 383 6.06 -13.90 23.89
C CYS A 383 7.39 -14.67 23.78
N CYS A 384 8.00 -15.05 24.90
CA CYS A 384 9.26 -15.81 24.90
C CYS A 384 9.04 -17.28 24.53
N VAL A 385 8.00 -17.92 25.09
CA VAL A 385 7.73 -19.35 24.90
C VAL A 385 7.24 -19.65 23.49
N SER A 386 6.49 -18.74 22.88
CA SER A 386 6.13 -18.95 21.48
C SER A 386 7.36 -18.91 20.56
N CYS A 387 8.47 -18.26 20.97
CA CYS A 387 9.69 -17.76 20.22
C CYS A 387 10.71 -18.84 20.00
N LEU A 388 10.65 -19.79 20.90
CA LEU A 388 11.42 -21.01 20.95
C LEU A 388 10.68 -22.07 20.15
#